data_AF-V9L7F4-F1
#
_entry.id   AF-V9L7F4-F1
#
_cell.length_a   1.000
_cell.length_b   1.000
_cell.length_c   1.000
_cell.angle_alpha   90.00
_cell.angle_beta   90.00
_cell.angle_gamma   90.00
#
_symmetry.space_group_name_H-M   'P 1'
#
loop_
_entity.id
_entity.type
_entity.pdbx_description
1 polymer ?
#
loop_
_entity_poly.entity_id
_entity_poly.type
_entity_poly.pdbx_seq_one_letter_code
_entity_poly.pdbx_strand_id
1 'polypeptide(L)'
;TNKSTQKSLKHRRVKHYGYEFRYDNNNVDKDKPLPGGLPEICTEVLEKSIEKGYVKFRPDQLTINQYEPGQGIPPHIDTHSAFENGIICLSLGTETVMDFKDRSGHSVAVMLPRRSLLVMTDESRYLWSHGITPRKFDVVQSSETLKPGSISRDISDLTLNKRGTRTSFTFRKVRMTPCDCAYPEVCDSQIGDQCKESLPAIPTSEGDASKLECEYVHKVYNEIADHFSSTRHSPWPKVNEFLKALPDGALVADIGCGNGKYLGVNKDAFMLGCDRSKNLVDICGERKFEVFVCDALFVPLRSGVCDACISIAVIHHFSTQDRRLAASK
;
A
#
# COMPACT_ATOMS: atom_id res chain seq x y z
N THR A 1 10.34 -25.69 23.49
CA THR A 1 11.04 -24.60 22.75
C THR A 1 10.30 -24.33 21.44
N ASN A 2 9.34 -23.40 21.49
CA ASN A 2 8.45 -23.07 20.35
C ASN A 2 9.23 -22.33 19.25
N LYS A 3 9.50 -23.00 18.13
CA LYS A 3 10.00 -22.36 16.91
C LYS A 3 8.87 -21.58 16.25
N SER A 4 8.70 -20.32 16.65
CA SER A 4 7.79 -19.38 15.99
C SER A 4 8.45 -18.73 14.78
N THR A 5 7.77 -18.69 13.64
CA THR A 5 8.19 -18.00 12.41
C THR A 5 8.05 -16.49 12.55
N GLN A 6 9.18 -15.78 12.70
CA GLN A 6 9.24 -14.32 12.66
C GLN A 6 9.69 -13.88 11.27
N LYS A 7 8.87 -13.06 10.59
CA LYS A 7 9.20 -12.49 9.28
C LYS A 7 9.23 -10.96 9.35
N SER A 8 10.23 -10.36 8.71
CA SER A 8 10.27 -8.92 8.48
C SER A 8 9.62 -8.64 7.12
N LEU A 9 8.51 -7.90 7.10
CA LEU A 9 7.96 -7.36 5.86
C LEU A 9 8.58 -5.98 5.60
N LYS A 10 8.62 -5.53 4.34
CA LYS A 10 9.28 -4.27 3.91
C LYS A 10 8.97 -3.03 4.77
N HIS A 11 7.86 -3.03 5.51
CA HIS A 11 7.41 -1.88 6.30
C HIS A 11 6.92 -2.20 7.73
N ARG A 12 7.09 -3.42 8.27
CA ARG A 12 6.72 -3.74 9.68
C ARG A 12 7.25 -5.11 10.11
N ARG A 13 7.35 -5.33 11.43
CA ARG A 13 7.64 -6.65 11.99
C ARG A 13 6.33 -7.42 12.18
N VAL A 14 6.31 -8.68 11.75
CA VAL A 14 5.13 -9.53 11.88
C VAL A 14 5.48 -10.89 12.49
N LYS A 15 4.54 -11.38 13.31
CA LYS A 15 4.61 -12.72 13.90
C LYS A 15 3.24 -13.38 13.86
N HIS A 16 3.19 -14.68 13.58
CA HIS A 16 1.95 -15.46 13.52
C HIS A 16 1.92 -16.56 14.58
N TYR A 17 0.71 -16.91 15.02
CA TYR A 17 0.41 -18.03 15.90
C TYR A 17 -0.88 -18.72 15.43
N GLY A 18 -1.02 -20.01 15.77
CA GLY A 18 -2.11 -20.85 15.28
C GLY A 18 -1.93 -21.26 13.82
N TYR A 19 -2.00 -20.31 12.90
CA TYR A 19 -1.77 -20.51 11.47
C TYR A 19 -0.87 -19.41 10.90
N GLU A 20 0.05 -19.80 10.01
CA GLU A 20 0.88 -18.84 9.27
C GLU A 20 0.05 -18.17 8.17
N PHE A 21 0.09 -16.84 8.12
CA PHE A 21 -0.51 -16.09 7.03
C PHE A 21 0.48 -15.98 5.86
N ARG A 22 0.10 -16.53 4.72
CA ARG A 22 0.87 -16.56 3.48
C ARG A 22 0.58 -15.30 2.67
N TYR A 23 1.58 -14.41 2.57
CA TYR A 23 1.46 -13.11 1.90
C TYR A 23 1.51 -13.17 0.37
N ASP A 24 1.97 -14.29 -0.18
CA ASP A 24 2.02 -14.58 -1.61
C ASP A 24 0.61 -14.82 -2.19
N ASN A 25 -0.29 -15.40 -1.40
CA ASN A 25 -1.68 -15.68 -1.82
C ASN A 25 -2.74 -15.08 -0.87
N ASN A 26 -2.31 -14.28 0.11
CA ASN A 26 -3.16 -13.70 1.16
C ASN A 26 -4.06 -14.72 1.87
N ASN A 27 -3.57 -15.93 2.12
CA ASN A 27 -4.38 -17.00 2.71
C ASN A 27 -3.63 -17.73 3.84
N VAL A 28 -4.26 -18.74 4.43
CA VAL A 28 -3.67 -19.64 5.42
C VAL A 28 -3.60 -21.06 4.86
N ASP A 29 -2.61 -21.83 5.30
CA ASP A 29 -2.59 -23.28 5.04
C ASP A 29 -3.45 -24.00 6.08
N LYS A 30 -4.67 -24.40 5.70
CA LYS A 30 -5.62 -25.03 6.63
C LYS A 30 -5.13 -26.39 7.12
N ASP A 31 -4.25 -27.05 6.36
CA ASP A 31 -3.70 -28.37 6.68
C ASP A 31 -2.40 -28.30 7.49
N LYS A 32 -1.83 -27.09 7.69
CA LYS A 32 -0.54 -26.90 8.36
C LYS A 32 -0.62 -25.84 9.47
N PRO A 33 -1.30 -26.13 10.59
CA PRO A 33 -1.27 -25.26 11.75
C PRO A 33 0.16 -25.17 12.32
N LEU A 34 0.50 -23.99 12.85
CA LEU A 34 1.74 -23.74 13.57
C LEU A 34 1.72 -24.46 14.93
N PRO A 35 2.87 -25.00 15.38
CA PRO A 35 2.96 -25.67 16.67
C PRO A 35 2.72 -24.69 17.82
N GLY A 36 2.04 -25.16 18.86
CA GLY A 36 1.82 -24.41 20.11
C GLY A 36 0.59 -23.51 20.13
N GLY A 37 -0.23 -23.50 19.07
CA GLY A 37 -1.51 -22.78 19.06
C GLY A 37 -1.37 -21.28 19.32
N LEU A 38 -2.38 -20.68 19.98
CA LEU A 38 -2.32 -19.29 20.42
C LEU A 38 -1.65 -19.18 21.80
N PRO A 39 -0.88 -18.11 22.07
CA PRO A 39 -0.24 -17.91 23.37
C PRO A 39 -1.26 -17.83 24.51
N GLU A 40 -0.98 -18.50 25.64
CA GLU A 40 -1.87 -18.55 26.82
C GLU A 40 -2.19 -17.16 27.39
N ILE A 41 -1.27 -16.20 27.27
CA ILE A 41 -1.50 -14.81 27.68
C ILE A 41 -2.69 -14.14 26.95
N CYS A 42 -3.09 -14.68 25.79
CA CYS A 42 -4.25 -14.19 25.04
C CYS A 42 -5.56 -14.84 25.48
N THR A 43 -5.55 -15.92 26.26
CA THR A 43 -6.75 -16.70 26.62
C THR A 43 -7.85 -15.83 27.23
N GLU A 44 -7.51 -15.00 28.21
CA GLU A 44 -8.49 -14.17 28.92
C GLU A 44 -9.19 -13.16 27.99
N VAL A 45 -8.46 -12.56 27.04
CA VAL A 45 -9.05 -11.59 26.10
C VAL A 45 -9.99 -12.29 25.12
N LEU A 46 -9.66 -13.52 24.72
CA LEU A 46 -10.48 -14.31 23.80
C LEU A 46 -11.76 -14.78 24.49
N GLU A 47 -11.66 -15.27 25.72
CA GLU A 47 -12.82 -15.73 26.50
C GLU A 47 -13.80 -14.58 26.76
N LYS A 48 -13.29 -13.42 27.21
CA LYS A 48 -14.11 -12.21 27.38
C LYS A 48 -14.74 -11.75 26.06
N SER A 49 -14.04 -11.89 24.93
CA SER A 49 -14.59 -11.50 23.62
C SER A 49 -15.76 -12.38 23.19
N ILE A 50 -15.73 -13.67 23.53
CA ILE A 50 -16.84 -14.61 23.28
C ILE A 50 -17.98 -14.36 24.25
N GLU A 51 -17.68 -14.23 25.55
CA GLU A 51 -18.68 -13.97 26.60
C GLU A 51 -19.46 -12.69 26.36
N LYS A 52 -18.78 -11.64 25.88
CA LYS A 52 -19.42 -10.35 25.52
C LYS A 52 -20.12 -10.38 24.16
N GLY A 53 -20.00 -11.46 23.40
CA GLY A 53 -20.62 -11.61 22.08
C GLY A 53 -19.96 -10.78 20.98
N TYR A 54 -18.71 -10.32 21.16
CA TYR A 54 -17.98 -9.58 20.12
C TYR A 54 -17.62 -10.48 18.92
N VAL A 55 -17.40 -11.77 19.19
CA VAL A 55 -17.18 -12.80 18.16
C VAL A 55 -17.99 -14.04 18.49
N LYS A 56 -18.53 -14.67 17.44
CA LYS A 56 -19.32 -15.91 17.58
C LYS A 56 -18.46 -17.14 17.84
N PHE A 57 -17.25 -17.16 17.28
CA PHE A 57 -16.35 -18.31 17.33
C PHE A 57 -15.05 -17.93 18.03
N ARG A 58 -14.47 -18.87 18.80
CA ARG A 58 -13.16 -18.68 19.42
C ARG A 58 -12.07 -18.58 18.35
N PRO A 59 -11.36 -17.43 18.24
CA PRO A 59 -10.25 -17.27 17.33
C PRO A 59 -9.16 -18.34 17.55
N ASP A 60 -8.62 -18.85 16.47
CA ASP A 60 -7.55 -19.86 16.42
C ASP A 60 -6.36 -19.43 15.55
N GLN A 61 -6.37 -18.20 15.04
CA GLN A 61 -5.26 -17.55 14.35
C GLN A 61 -4.98 -16.19 14.98
N LEU A 62 -3.71 -15.87 15.19
CA LEU A 62 -3.25 -14.56 15.69
C LEU A 62 -2.12 -14.02 14.81
N THR A 63 -2.27 -12.78 14.36
CA THR A 63 -1.20 -11.98 13.74
C THR A 63 -0.82 -10.83 14.64
N ILE A 64 0.44 -10.79 15.07
CA ILE A 64 1.02 -9.65 15.78
C ILE A 64 1.76 -8.77 14.78
N ASN A 65 1.38 -7.50 14.70
CA ASN A 65 2.07 -6.49 13.90
C ASN A 65 2.68 -5.44 14.80
N GLN A 66 3.96 -5.11 14.59
CA GLN A 66 4.62 -3.98 15.26
C GLN A 66 5.01 -2.93 14.21
N TYR A 67 4.55 -1.71 14.44
CA TYR A 67 4.71 -0.55 13.58
C TYR A 67 5.56 0.51 14.27
N GLU A 68 6.63 0.93 13.61
CA GLU A 68 7.39 2.12 13.99
C GLU A 68 6.77 3.39 13.40
N PRO A 69 7.06 4.59 13.94
CA PRO A 69 6.56 5.84 13.38
C PRO A 69 6.90 6.01 11.90
N GLY A 70 5.89 6.25 11.06
CA GLY A 70 6.02 6.32 9.60
C GLY A 70 5.73 5.01 8.87
N GLN A 71 5.60 3.88 9.58
CA GLN A 71 5.16 2.62 9.01
C GLN A 71 3.64 2.50 8.96
N GLY A 72 3.16 1.57 8.14
CA GLY A 72 1.73 1.38 7.90
C GLY A 72 1.41 0.03 7.27
N ILE A 73 0.15 -0.14 6.89
CA ILE A 73 -0.34 -1.27 6.12
C ILE A 73 -1.26 -0.73 5.01
N PRO A 74 -1.04 -1.11 3.74
CA PRO A 74 -1.92 -0.70 2.65
C PRO A 74 -3.39 -1.09 2.91
N PRO A 75 -4.35 -0.35 2.36
CA PRO A 75 -5.76 -0.73 2.39
C PRO A 75 -5.95 -2.15 1.83
N HIS A 76 -6.65 -3.01 2.58
CA HIS A 76 -6.97 -4.38 2.18
C HIS A 76 -8.23 -4.88 2.90
N ILE A 77 -8.79 -5.98 2.41
CA ILE A 77 -9.87 -6.73 3.05
C ILE A 77 -9.29 -8.09 3.45
N ASP A 78 -9.60 -8.56 4.66
CA ASP A 78 -9.17 -9.89 5.08
C ASP A 78 -9.92 -10.97 4.27
N THR A 79 -9.15 -11.88 3.67
CA THR A 79 -9.63 -12.91 2.73
C THR A 79 -10.87 -13.65 3.25
N HIS A 80 -11.91 -13.75 2.41
CA HIS A 80 -13.23 -14.25 2.83
C HIS A 80 -13.18 -15.77 3.05
N SER A 81 -12.48 -16.50 2.18
CA SER A 81 -12.29 -17.96 2.30
C SER A 81 -11.39 -18.38 3.46
N ALA A 82 -10.55 -17.47 3.97
CA ALA A 82 -9.54 -17.76 4.97
C ALA A 82 -10.10 -17.66 6.40
N PHE A 83 -10.97 -16.68 6.65
CA PHE A 83 -11.40 -16.33 8.00
C PHE A 83 -12.92 -16.14 8.10
N GLU A 84 -13.48 -16.53 9.23
CA GLU A 84 -14.89 -16.35 9.56
C GLU A 84 -15.27 -14.87 9.73
N ASN A 85 -16.57 -14.62 9.96
CA ASN A 85 -17.04 -13.34 10.46
C ASN A 85 -16.54 -13.10 11.90
N GLY A 86 -16.28 -11.84 12.26
CA GLY A 86 -15.78 -11.47 13.58
C GLY A 86 -14.25 -11.51 13.66
N ILE A 87 -13.63 -10.38 13.29
CA ILE A 87 -12.19 -10.17 13.42
C ILE A 87 -11.97 -9.12 14.51
N ILE A 88 -11.13 -9.44 15.49
CA ILE A 88 -10.83 -8.50 16.58
C ILE A 88 -9.36 -8.09 16.57
N CYS A 89 -9.10 -6.82 16.83
CA CYS A 89 -7.77 -6.22 16.79
C CYS A 89 -7.51 -5.40 18.06
N LEU A 90 -6.67 -5.95 18.95
CA LEU A 90 -6.25 -5.28 20.18
C LEU A 90 -5.08 -4.35 19.88
N SER A 91 -5.21 -3.06 20.21
CA SER A 91 -4.20 -2.03 20.00
C SER A 91 -3.41 -1.74 21.28
N LEU A 92 -2.08 -1.88 21.24
CA LEU A 92 -1.17 -1.71 22.38
C LEU A 92 -0.01 -0.75 22.06
N GLY A 93 0.63 -0.22 23.09
CA GLY A 93 1.71 0.77 22.97
C GLY A 93 1.14 2.17 22.78
N THR A 94 1.10 2.64 21.53
CA THR A 94 0.51 3.93 21.16
C THR A 94 -0.73 3.77 20.29
N GLU A 95 -1.58 4.79 20.34
CA GLU A 95 -2.72 4.99 19.46
C GLU A 95 -2.31 5.17 17.98
N THR A 96 -3.27 4.99 17.09
CA THR A 96 -3.11 5.30 15.65
C THR A 96 -4.46 5.51 14.99
N VAL A 97 -4.46 6.12 13.81
CA VAL A 97 -5.64 6.18 12.94
C VAL A 97 -5.60 5.06 11.90
N MET A 98 -6.68 4.30 11.82
CA MET A 98 -6.95 3.31 10.78
C MET A 98 -7.98 3.89 9.80
N ASP A 99 -7.64 3.86 8.52
CA ASP A 99 -8.48 4.37 7.44
C ASP A 99 -9.35 3.21 6.91
N PHE A 100 -10.67 3.34 7.03
CA PHE A 100 -11.64 2.47 6.38
C PHE A 100 -12.11 3.11 5.07
N LYS A 101 -12.24 2.33 4.00
CA LYS A 101 -12.71 2.81 2.70
C LYS A 101 -13.68 1.82 2.08
N ASP A 102 -14.81 2.34 1.61
CA ASP A 102 -15.77 1.59 0.81
C ASP A 102 -15.38 1.62 -0.69
N ARG A 103 -16.24 1.03 -1.53
CA ARG A 103 -16.05 1.03 -3.00
C ARG A 103 -16.41 2.35 -3.67
N SER A 104 -17.22 3.20 -3.03
CA SER A 104 -17.59 4.51 -3.59
C SER A 104 -16.47 5.55 -3.48
N GLY A 105 -15.40 5.21 -2.76
CA GLY A 105 -14.31 6.11 -2.42
C GLY A 105 -14.56 6.89 -1.13
N HIS A 106 -15.67 6.63 -0.45
CA HIS A 106 -15.94 7.17 0.87
C HIS A 106 -14.94 6.59 1.87
N SER A 107 -14.37 7.46 2.70
CA SER A 107 -13.35 7.08 3.68
C SER A 107 -13.70 7.56 5.07
N VAL A 108 -13.64 6.64 6.03
CA VAL A 108 -13.86 6.87 7.46
C VAL A 108 -12.54 6.65 8.19
N ALA A 109 -11.99 7.71 8.78
CA ALA A 109 -10.82 7.63 9.64
C ALA A 109 -11.25 7.24 11.05
N VAL A 110 -10.84 6.06 11.52
CA VAL A 110 -11.17 5.52 12.84
C VAL A 110 -9.97 5.65 13.77
N MET A 111 -10.16 6.36 14.88
CA MET A 111 -9.15 6.44 15.93
C MET A 111 -9.10 5.14 16.73
N LEU A 112 -7.91 4.56 16.85
CA LEU A 112 -7.63 3.35 17.63
C LEU A 112 -6.75 3.71 18.84
N PRO A 113 -7.35 4.03 20.01
CA PRO A 113 -6.59 4.31 21.22
C PRO A 113 -5.79 3.11 21.69
N ARG A 114 -4.75 3.34 22.50
CA ARG A 114 -4.08 2.25 23.22
C ARG A 114 -5.07 1.56 24.17
N ARG A 115 -4.91 0.24 24.34
CA ARG A 115 -5.80 -0.63 25.14
C ARG A 115 -7.25 -0.63 24.65
N SER A 116 -7.45 -0.45 23.34
CA SER A 116 -8.75 -0.61 22.69
C SER A 116 -8.81 -1.91 21.91
N LEU A 117 -10.01 -2.49 21.81
CA LEU A 117 -10.31 -3.66 20.99
C LEU A 117 -11.23 -3.22 19.85
N LEU A 118 -10.69 -3.17 18.63
CA LEU A 118 -11.50 -3.00 17.42
C LEU A 118 -12.17 -4.33 17.08
N VAL A 119 -13.47 -4.30 16.81
CA VAL A 119 -14.27 -5.46 16.40
C VAL A 119 -14.83 -5.17 15.02
N MET A 120 -14.50 -6.01 14.04
CA MET A 120 -15.00 -5.92 12.66
C MET A 120 -15.90 -7.12 12.38
N THR A 121 -17.17 -6.85 12.11
CA THR A 121 -18.17 -7.84 11.70
C THR A 121 -18.88 -7.38 10.42
N ASP A 122 -19.42 -8.35 9.69
CA ASP A 122 -20.34 -8.14 8.57
C ASP A 122 -19.74 -7.16 7.55
N GLU A 123 -20.46 -6.08 7.21
CA GLU A 123 -20.06 -5.12 6.20
C GLU A 123 -18.64 -4.56 6.43
N SER A 124 -18.32 -4.20 7.68
CA SER A 124 -17.00 -3.63 8.03
C SER A 124 -15.84 -4.61 7.83
N ARG A 125 -16.12 -5.92 7.85
CA ARG A 125 -15.14 -7.00 7.67
C ARG A 125 -15.10 -7.52 6.23
N TYR A 126 -16.23 -7.52 5.52
CA TYR A 126 -16.35 -8.15 4.20
C TYR A 126 -16.30 -7.15 3.05
N LEU A 127 -16.81 -5.93 3.22
CA LEU A 127 -16.95 -4.98 2.12
C LEU A 127 -15.94 -3.83 2.22
N TRP A 128 -15.67 -3.36 3.45
CA TRP A 128 -14.80 -2.22 3.67
C TRP A 128 -13.33 -2.65 3.72
N SER A 129 -12.50 -1.97 2.94
CA SER A 129 -11.05 -2.09 3.07
C SER A 129 -10.57 -1.27 4.26
N HIS A 130 -9.54 -1.77 4.96
CA HIS A 130 -8.93 -1.09 6.09
C HIS A 130 -7.41 -1.01 5.91
N GLY A 131 -6.83 0.10 6.35
CA GLY A 131 -5.40 0.36 6.21
C GLY A 131 -4.88 1.33 7.27
N ILE A 132 -3.56 1.36 7.45
CA ILE A 132 -2.89 2.37 8.25
C ILE A 132 -1.96 3.10 7.31
N THR A 133 -2.30 4.34 6.95
CA THR A 133 -1.46 5.15 6.07
C THR A 133 -0.06 5.36 6.68
N PRO A 134 1.04 5.16 5.93
CA PRO A 134 2.41 5.41 6.39
C PRO A 134 2.67 6.89 6.67
N ARG A 135 2.53 7.31 7.94
CA ARG A 135 2.74 8.70 8.39
C ARG A 135 3.32 8.75 9.80
N LYS A 136 3.95 9.86 10.18
CA LYS A 136 4.52 10.08 11.52
C LYS A 136 3.59 10.83 12.47
N PHE A 137 2.55 11.46 11.94
CA PHE A 137 1.60 12.26 12.69
C PHE A 137 0.18 11.97 12.20
N ASP A 138 -0.78 11.98 13.12
CA ASP A 138 -2.22 11.91 12.86
C ASP A 138 -2.85 13.27 13.16
N VAL A 139 -3.83 13.68 12.37
CA VAL A 139 -4.68 14.85 12.66
C VAL A 139 -5.85 14.35 13.49
N VAL A 140 -6.01 14.87 14.71
CA VAL A 140 -7.04 14.44 15.67
C VAL A 140 -7.71 15.67 16.30
N GLN A 141 -8.88 15.50 16.90
CA GLN A 141 -9.60 16.60 17.57
C GLN A 141 -8.97 16.92 18.94
N SER A 142 -8.92 18.21 19.31
CA SER A 142 -8.19 18.76 20.46
C SER A 142 -8.92 18.55 21.79
N SER A 143 -10.25 18.45 21.77
CA SER A 143 -11.08 18.31 22.97
C SER A 143 -11.41 16.85 23.27
N GLU A 144 -10.99 16.43 24.47
CA GLU A 144 -11.27 15.17 25.16
C GLU A 144 -10.38 13.97 24.77
N THR A 145 -9.74 13.39 25.79
CA THR A 145 -9.06 12.08 25.80
C THR A 145 -9.43 11.20 24.61
N LEU A 146 -8.49 10.97 23.69
CA LEU A 146 -8.59 10.15 22.47
C LEU A 146 -9.69 9.08 22.56
N LYS A 147 -10.93 9.44 22.21
CA LYS A 147 -12.07 8.52 22.28
C LYS A 147 -12.03 7.60 21.06
N PRO A 148 -12.42 6.32 21.20
CA PRO A 148 -12.66 5.46 20.05
C PRO A 148 -13.79 6.05 19.19
N GLY A 149 -13.63 6.10 17.86
CA GLY A 149 -14.67 6.59 16.96
C GLY A 149 -14.15 7.16 15.65
N SER A 150 -15.07 7.62 14.80
CA SER A 150 -14.75 8.36 13.58
C SER A 150 -14.23 9.76 13.91
N ILE A 151 -13.21 10.21 13.18
CA ILE A 151 -12.71 11.58 13.29
C ILE A 151 -13.58 12.47 12.38
N SER A 152 -14.37 13.36 12.97
CA SER A 152 -15.15 14.37 12.23
C SER A 152 -14.21 15.32 11.49
N ARG A 153 -14.66 15.82 10.32
CA ARG A 153 -13.97 16.87 9.56
C ARG A 153 -14.28 18.27 10.08
N ASP A 154 -15.07 18.42 11.14
CA ASP A 154 -15.33 19.72 11.74
C ASP A 154 -14.01 20.38 12.15
N ILE A 155 -13.76 21.55 11.57
CA ILE A 155 -12.46 22.24 11.58
C ILE A 155 -12.17 22.88 12.95
N SER A 156 -13.20 23.03 13.80
CA SER A 156 -13.04 23.54 15.16
C SER A 156 -12.21 22.56 15.99
N ASP A 157 -11.04 23.01 16.43
CA ASP A 157 -10.14 22.31 17.35
C ASP A 157 -9.47 21.03 16.80
N LEU A 158 -8.65 21.15 15.75
CA LEU A 158 -7.74 20.08 15.29
C LEU A 158 -6.33 20.22 15.90
N THR A 159 -5.69 19.10 16.22
CA THR A 159 -4.31 19.02 16.70
C THR A 159 -3.55 17.86 16.03
N LEU A 160 -2.21 17.90 16.11
CA LEU A 160 -1.35 16.85 15.58
C LEU A 160 -0.92 15.91 16.70
N ASN A 161 -1.24 14.63 16.55
CA ASN A 161 -0.73 13.59 17.44
C ASN A 161 0.46 12.86 16.80
N LYS A 162 1.60 12.83 17.48
CA LYS A 162 2.81 12.14 17.00
C LYS A 162 2.68 10.65 17.26
N ARG A 163 2.84 9.82 16.22
CA ARG A 163 2.82 8.37 16.35
C ARG A 163 4.07 7.87 17.09
N GLY A 164 3.89 6.90 17.98
CA GLY A 164 4.97 6.10 18.57
C GLY A 164 4.97 4.67 18.04
N THR A 165 5.72 3.80 18.71
CA THR A 165 5.75 2.37 18.38
C THR A 165 4.45 1.70 18.83
N ARG A 166 3.68 1.19 17.87
CA ARG A 166 2.40 0.51 18.10
C ARG A 166 2.53 -0.98 17.85
N THR A 167 1.99 -1.80 18.75
CA THR A 167 1.85 -3.24 18.51
C THR A 167 0.37 -3.60 18.50
N SER A 168 -0.07 -4.39 17.52
CA SER A 168 -1.45 -4.86 17.44
C SER A 168 -1.53 -6.37 17.37
N PHE A 169 -2.52 -6.93 18.05
CA PHE A 169 -2.83 -8.35 18.07
C PHE A 169 -4.16 -8.54 17.34
N THR A 170 -4.11 -9.12 16.15
CA THR A 170 -5.30 -9.38 15.34
C THR A 170 -5.66 -10.85 15.43
N PHE A 171 -6.82 -11.16 16.02
CA PHE A 171 -7.32 -12.50 16.22
C PHE A 171 -8.42 -12.81 15.21
N ARG A 172 -8.37 -14.02 14.64
CA ARG A 172 -9.31 -14.51 13.64
C ARG A 172 -9.64 -15.97 13.90
N LYS A 173 -10.82 -16.39 13.46
CA LYS A 173 -11.19 -17.79 13.33
C LYS A 173 -10.95 -18.23 11.90
N VAL A 174 -10.12 -19.25 11.67
CA VAL A 174 -9.92 -19.85 10.35
C VAL A 174 -11.22 -20.48 9.88
N ARG A 175 -11.63 -20.12 8.67
CA ARG A 175 -12.83 -20.65 8.02
C ARG A 175 -12.49 -21.97 7.34
N MET A 176 -13.30 -23.00 7.56
CA MET A 176 -13.09 -24.34 6.96
C MET A 176 -13.91 -24.59 5.71
N THR A 177 -15.07 -23.95 5.58
CA THR A 177 -15.97 -24.07 4.42
C THR A 177 -15.77 -22.89 3.45
N PRO A 178 -16.22 -22.97 2.19
CA PRO A 178 -16.31 -21.78 1.33
C PRO A 178 -17.16 -20.68 1.99
N CYS A 179 -16.80 -19.41 1.74
CA CYS A 179 -17.56 -18.28 2.26
C CYS A 179 -18.82 -18.01 1.42
N ASP A 180 -19.94 -17.75 2.08
CA ASP A 180 -21.27 -17.50 1.52
C ASP A 180 -21.86 -16.15 1.98
N CYS A 181 -20.99 -15.18 2.32
CA CYS A 181 -21.39 -13.84 2.74
C CYS A 181 -22.28 -13.09 1.72
N ALA A 182 -22.99 -12.06 2.17
CA ALA A 182 -23.86 -11.21 1.34
C ALA A 182 -23.15 -10.28 0.34
N TYR A 183 -21.82 -10.40 0.20
CA TYR A 183 -20.97 -9.53 -0.62
C TYR A 183 -20.21 -10.34 -1.69
N PRO A 184 -20.92 -11.01 -2.62
CA PRO A 184 -20.29 -11.86 -3.64
C PRO A 184 -19.23 -11.12 -4.47
N GLU A 185 -19.40 -9.83 -4.71
CA GLU A 185 -18.53 -8.99 -5.54
C GLU A 185 -17.09 -8.83 -5.03
N VAL A 186 -16.83 -9.08 -3.75
CA VAL A 186 -15.47 -9.07 -3.12
C VAL A 186 -15.08 -10.44 -2.56
N CYS A 187 -15.97 -11.42 -2.64
CA CYS A 187 -15.78 -12.70 -1.96
C CYS A 187 -15.02 -13.69 -2.83
N ASP A 188 -13.77 -13.96 -2.48
CA ASP A 188 -12.92 -14.93 -3.19
C ASP A 188 -13.46 -16.37 -3.23
N SER A 189 -14.46 -16.71 -2.41
CA SER A 189 -15.16 -18.01 -2.49
C SER A 189 -16.36 -18.03 -3.43
N GLN A 190 -17.00 -16.89 -3.70
CA GLN A 190 -18.23 -16.78 -4.51
C GLN A 190 -17.97 -16.21 -5.89
N ILE A 191 -16.92 -15.40 -6.00
CA ILE A 191 -16.29 -15.09 -7.27
C ILE A 191 -15.70 -16.41 -7.77
N GLY A 192 -16.51 -17.21 -8.49
CA GLY A 192 -16.06 -18.48 -9.06
C GLY A 192 -14.85 -18.29 -9.98
N ASP A 193 -14.30 -19.39 -10.51
CA ASP A 193 -13.16 -19.40 -11.43
C ASP A 193 -13.31 -18.46 -12.66
N GLN A 194 -14.51 -17.94 -12.94
CA GLN A 194 -14.77 -16.91 -13.95
C GLN A 194 -14.13 -15.54 -13.68
N CYS A 195 -13.55 -15.30 -12.51
CA CYS A 195 -12.80 -14.06 -12.22
C CYS A 195 -11.33 -14.31 -11.82
N LYS A 196 -10.77 -15.50 -12.11
CA LYS A 196 -9.31 -15.68 -12.17
C LYS A 196 -8.65 -14.86 -13.29
N GLU A 197 -9.43 -14.24 -14.17
CA GLU A 197 -8.95 -13.18 -15.10
C GLU A 197 -8.53 -11.88 -14.38
N SER A 198 -8.86 -11.71 -13.10
CA SER A 198 -8.54 -10.48 -12.34
C SER A 198 -7.21 -10.49 -11.58
N LEU A 199 -6.54 -11.65 -11.48
CA LEU A 199 -5.09 -11.63 -11.33
C LEU A 199 -4.55 -11.28 -12.72
N PRO A 200 -3.74 -10.23 -12.89
CA PRO A 200 -3.12 -9.99 -14.18
C PRO A 200 -2.32 -11.24 -14.52
N ALA A 201 -2.85 -12.04 -15.45
CA ALA A 201 -2.13 -13.16 -15.99
C ALA A 201 -0.80 -12.61 -16.49
N ILE A 202 0.30 -13.34 -16.25
CA ILE A 202 1.61 -12.95 -16.78
C ILE A 202 1.40 -12.72 -18.28
N PRO A 203 1.60 -11.49 -18.80
CA PRO A 203 1.26 -11.20 -20.17
C PRO A 203 2.06 -12.12 -21.08
N THR A 204 1.34 -12.87 -21.92
CA THR A 204 1.93 -13.90 -22.80
C THR A 204 2.31 -13.34 -24.17
N SER A 205 1.89 -12.11 -24.46
CA SER A 205 2.18 -11.39 -25.70
C SER A 205 2.52 -9.91 -25.43
N GLU A 206 3.20 -9.27 -26.38
CA GLU A 206 3.48 -7.82 -26.35
C GLU A 206 2.19 -6.97 -26.28
N GLY A 207 1.12 -7.41 -26.95
CA GLY A 207 -0.17 -6.73 -26.93
C GLY A 207 -0.82 -6.77 -25.56
N ASP A 208 -0.76 -7.91 -24.87
CA ASP A 208 -1.32 -8.05 -23.52
C ASP A 208 -0.52 -7.25 -22.50
N ALA A 209 0.82 -7.28 -22.62
CA ALA A 209 1.73 -6.49 -21.79
C ALA A 209 1.41 -4.99 -21.89
N SER A 210 1.27 -4.49 -23.12
CA SER A 210 0.94 -3.08 -23.36
C SER A 210 -0.44 -2.68 -22.83
N LYS A 211 -1.45 -3.55 -22.97
CA LYS A 211 -2.80 -3.29 -22.41
C LYS A 211 -2.77 -3.24 -20.89
N LEU A 212 -2.05 -4.17 -20.27
CA LEU A 212 -1.91 -4.24 -18.81
C LEU A 212 -1.22 -2.98 -18.26
N GLU A 213 -0.12 -2.56 -18.89
CA GLU A 213 0.58 -1.32 -18.55
C GLU A 213 -0.31 -0.08 -18.78
N CYS A 214 -1.10 -0.06 -19.85
CA CYS A 214 -2.06 1.01 -20.10
C CYS A 214 -3.08 1.15 -18.96
N GLU A 215 -3.68 0.04 -18.53
CA GLU A 215 -4.72 0.03 -17.50
C GLU A 215 -4.16 0.37 -16.12
N TYR A 216 -3.11 -0.32 -15.70
CA TYR A 216 -2.66 -0.30 -14.30
C TYR A 216 -1.47 0.62 -14.03
N VAL A 217 -0.86 1.19 -15.08
CA VAL A 217 0.23 2.17 -14.95
C VAL A 217 -0.18 3.49 -15.59
N HIS A 218 -0.44 3.52 -16.90
CA HIS A 218 -0.59 4.79 -17.62
C HIS A 218 -1.82 5.58 -17.19
N LYS A 219 -2.99 4.93 -17.11
CA LYS A 219 -4.22 5.56 -16.62
C LYS A 219 -4.06 6.03 -15.18
N VAL A 220 -3.54 5.16 -14.31
CA VAL A 220 -3.33 5.47 -12.88
C VAL A 220 -2.47 6.72 -12.72
N TYR A 221 -1.31 6.82 -13.37
CA TYR A 221 -0.44 8.00 -13.24
C TYR A 221 -1.06 9.28 -13.81
N ASN A 222 -1.82 9.18 -14.90
CA ASN A 222 -2.60 10.33 -15.39
C ASN A 222 -3.64 10.78 -14.35
N GLU A 223 -4.38 9.86 -13.76
CA GLU A 223 -5.42 10.18 -12.77
C GLU A 223 -4.85 10.76 -11.47
N ILE A 224 -3.70 10.27 -11.00
CA ILE A 224 -3.11 10.69 -9.72
C ILE A 224 -2.08 11.82 -9.86
N ALA A 225 -1.89 12.41 -11.05
CA ALA A 225 -0.78 13.32 -11.35
C ALA A 225 -0.64 14.48 -10.34
N ASP A 226 -1.74 15.13 -9.97
CA ASP A 226 -1.73 16.25 -9.01
C ASP A 226 -1.30 15.81 -7.60
N HIS A 227 -1.88 14.71 -7.13
CA HIS A 227 -1.52 14.13 -5.83
C HIS A 227 -0.09 13.58 -5.82
N PHE A 228 0.35 12.98 -6.92
CA PHE A 228 1.73 12.54 -7.10
C PHE A 228 2.68 13.74 -7.03
N SER A 229 2.33 14.83 -7.71
CA SER A 229 3.14 16.04 -7.77
C SER A 229 3.31 16.66 -6.39
N SER A 230 2.22 16.85 -5.63
CA SER A 230 2.21 17.51 -4.30
C SER A 230 2.95 16.76 -3.20
N THR A 231 3.17 15.45 -3.37
CA THR A 231 3.77 14.59 -2.33
C THR A 231 5.23 14.23 -2.60
N ARG A 232 5.77 14.53 -3.80
CA ARG A 232 7.07 13.99 -4.27
C ARG A 232 7.97 15.07 -4.88
N HIS A 233 8.39 16.03 -4.07
CA HIS A 233 9.22 17.16 -4.50
C HIS A 233 10.72 16.99 -4.27
N SER A 234 11.14 16.24 -3.25
CA SER A 234 12.56 16.21 -2.86
C SER A 234 13.38 15.28 -3.77
N PRO A 235 14.44 15.79 -4.43
CA PRO A 235 15.38 14.96 -5.18
C PRO A 235 16.13 14.00 -4.26
N TRP A 236 16.47 12.82 -4.78
CA TRP A 236 17.29 11.87 -4.03
C TRP A 236 18.76 12.32 -3.99
N PRO A 237 19.45 12.26 -2.83
CA PRO A 237 20.79 12.85 -2.68
C PRO A 237 21.81 12.37 -3.72
N LYS A 238 21.88 11.07 -4.01
CA LYS A 238 22.84 10.53 -4.98
C LYS A 238 22.55 10.93 -6.43
N VAL A 239 21.28 11.07 -6.80
CA VAL A 239 20.90 11.53 -8.15
C VAL A 239 21.22 13.03 -8.29
N ASN A 240 20.95 13.79 -7.23
CA ASN A 240 21.28 15.22 -7.16
C ASN A 240 22.80 15.46 -7.27
N GLU A 241 23.62 14.66 -6.59
CA GLU A 241 25.07 14.70 -6.69
C GLU A 241 25.56 14.36 -8.11
N PHE A 242 25.03 13.29 -8.70
CA PHE A 242 25.34 12.90 -10.08
C PHE A 242 25.05 14.02 -11.08
N LEU A 243 23.84 14.61 -11.03
CA LEU A 243 23.44 15.68 -11.96
C LEU A 243 24.29 16.94 -11.80
N LYS A 244 24.68 17.28 -10.58
CA LYS A 244 25.54 18.44 -10.30
C LYS A 244 27.01 18.24 -10.66
N ALA A 245 27.45 16.99 -10.79
CA ALA A 245 28.81 16.66 -11.20
C ALA A 245 29.01 16.69 -12.73
N LEU A 246 27.93 16.85 -13.51
CA LEU A 246 27.99 16.94 -14.96
C LEU A 246 28.66 18.26 -15.39
N PRO A 247 29.45 18.27 -16.48
CA PRO A 247 30.06 19.48 -17.01
C PRO A 247 29.04 20.52 -17.45
N ASP A 248 29.44 21.80 -17.40
CA ASP A 248 28.66 22.91 -17.95
C ASP A 248 28.35 22.66 -19.44
N GLY A 249 27.11 22.93 -19.84
CA GLY A 249 26.60 22.73 -21.18
C GLY A 249 26.21 21.28 -21.51
N ALA A 250 26.33 20.33 -20.58
CA ALA A 250 25.94 18.94 -20.81
C ALA A 250 24.46 18.82 -21.17
N LEU A 251 24.14 17.97 -22.15
CA LEU A 251 22.78 17.62 -22.55
C LEU A 251 22.32 16.36 -21.81
N VAL A 252 21.23 16.47 -21.05
CA VAL A 252 20.74 15.41 -20.16
C VAL A 252 19.30 15.03 -20.49
N ALA A 253 19.03 13.73 -20.56
CA ALA A 253 17.68 13.20 -20.68
C ALA A 253 17.19 12.61 -19.35
N ASP A 254 15.99 12.98 -18.91
CA ASP A 254 15.25 12.36 -17.81
C ASP A 254 14.07 11.56 -18.37
N ILE A 255 14.26 10.25 -18.56
CA ILE A 255 13.28 9.34 -19.14
C ILE A 255 12.37 8.81 -18.03
N GLY A 256 11.09 9.17 -18.09
CA GLY A 256 10.11 9.04 -17.02
C GLY A 256 10.29 10.11 -15.94
N CYS A 257 10.37 11.38 -16.37
CA CYS A 257 10.68 12.51 -15.49
C CYS A 257 9.64 12.78 -14.39
N GLY A 258 8.46 12.18 -14.48
CA GLY A 258 7.36 12.38 -13.54
C GLY A 258 6.97 13.86 -13.46
N ASN A 259 6.98 14.43 -12.25
CA ASN A 259 6.70 15.85 -12.02
C ASN A 259 7.91 16.77 -12.27
N GLY A 260 9.00 16.25 -12.86
CA GLY A 260 10.17 17.04 -13.21
C GLY A 260 11.03 17.43 -12.02
N LYS A 261 10.97 16.72 -10.89
CA LYS A 261 11.74 17.06 -9.67
C LYS A 261 13.26 17.11 -9.87
N TYR A 262 13.79 16.44 -10.89
CA TYR A 262 15.22 16.45 -11.22
C TYR A 262 15.56 17.50 -12.29
N LEU A 263 14.57 17.97 -13.05
CA LEU A 263 14.74 19.02 -14.03
C LEU A 263 15.09 20.33 -13.31
N GLY A 264 16.13 21.01 -13.76
CA GLY A 264 16.63 22.25 -13.14
C GLY A 264 17.49 22.05 -11.87
N VAL A 265 17.85 20.81 -11.52
CA VAL A 265 18.82 20.53 -10.44
C VAL A 265 20.21 21.09 -10.76
N ASN A 266 20.65 20.92 -12.01
CA ASN A 266 21.84 21.55 -12.55
C ASN A 266 21.41 22.66 -13.51
N LYS A 267 21.73 23.91 -13.19
CA LYS A 267 21.33 25.08 -13.99
C LYS A 267 22.24 25.32 -15.19
N ASP A 268 23.41 24.68 -15.18
CA ASP A 268 24.43 24.82 -16.21
C ASP A 268 24.31 23.71 -17.27
N ALA A 269 23.42 22.74 -17.08
CA ALA A 269 23.11 21.67 -18.03
C ALA A 269 21.79 21.92 -18.78
N PHE A 270 21.72 21.47 -20.03
CA PHE A 270 20.48 21.45 -20.81
C PHE A 270 19.74 20.15 -20.51
N MET A 271 18.62 20.23 -19.79
CA MET A 271 17.86 19.05 -19.38
C MET A 271 16.54 18.93 -20.15
N LEU A 272 16.31 17.77 -20.75
CA LEU A 272 15.06 17.38 -21.40
C LEU A 272 14.40 16.27 -20.58
N GLY A 273 13.11 16.42 -20.27
CA GLY A 273 12.33 15.37 -19.62
C GLY A 273 11.33 14.73 -20.57
N CYS A 274 11.02 13.45 -20.38
CA CYS A 274 9.83 12.90 -21.00
C CYS A 274 9.12 11.92 -20.07
N ASP A 275 7.79 11.85 -20.18
CA ASP A 275 6.97 10.92 -19.42
C ASP A 275 5.81 10.40 -20.26
N ARG A 276 5.30 9.22 -19.92
CA ARG A 276 4.15 8.62 -20.61
C ARG A 276 2.84 9.30 -20.20
N SER A 277 2.80 9.87 -19.00
CA SER A 277 1.65 10.60 -18.46
C SER A 277 1.62 12.03 -18.99
N LYS A 278 0.57 12.34 -19.75
CA LYS A 278 0.34 13.70 -20.24
C LYS A 278 0.18 14.70 -19.09
N ASN A 279 -0.58 14.33 -18.05
CA ASN A 279 -0.84 15.23 -16.93
C ASN A 279 0.45 15.58 -16.16
N LEU A 280 1.37 14.63 -16.00
CA LEU A 280 2.69 14.90 -15.40
C LEU A 280 3.57 15.79 -16.30
N VAL A 281 3.52 15.58 -17.62
CA VAL A 281 4.20 16.46 -18.59
C VAL A 281 3.62 17.88 -18.55
N ASP A 282 2.30 18.03 -18.46
CA ASP A 282 1.65 19.35 -18.36
C ASP A 282 2.10 20.09 -17.10
N ILE A 283 2.17 19.40 -15.94
CA ILE A 283 2.73 19.95 -14.68
C ILE A 283 4.18 20.41 -14.85
N CYS A 284 5.00 19.67 -15.60
CA CYS A 284 6.38 20.08 -15.90
C CYS A 284 6.41 21.31 -16.81
N GLY A 285 5.50 21.39 -17.79
CA GLY A 285 5.34 22.55 -18.67
C GLY A 285 4.93 23.81 -17.92
N GLU A 286 4.03 23.71 -16.94
CA GLU A 286 3.69 24.82 -16.03
C GLU A 286 4.92 25.32 -15.23
N ARG A 287 5.85 24.41 -14.91
CA ARG A 287 7.14 24.73 -14.28
C ARG A 287 8.20 25.24 -15.26
N LYS A 288 7.84 25.41 -16.53
CA LYS A 288 8.72 25.88 -17.61
C LYS A 288 9.92 24.97 -17.87
N PHE A 289 9.74 23.66 -17.71
CA PHE A 289 10.74 22.68 -18.11
C PHE A 289 10.53 22.23 -19.56
N GLU A 290 11.62 21.89 -20.24
CA GLU A 290 11.61 21.32 -21.58
C GLU A 290 11.20 19.84 -21.50
N VAL A 291 9.95 19.55 -21.83
CA VAL A 291 9.37 18.20 -21.70
C VAL A 291 8.48 17.80 -22.86
N PHE A 292 8.36 16.50 -23.08
CA PHE A 292 7.44 15.93 -24.08
C PHE A 292 6.84 14.60 -23.62
N VAL A 293 5.72 14.21 -24.23
CA VAL A 293 5.10 12.89 -23.97
C VAL A 293 5.83 11.83 -24.77
N CYS A 294 6.30 10.77 -24.11
CA CYS A 294 7.04 9.67 -24.74
C CYS A 294 6.67 8.32 -24.13
N ASP A 295 6.87 7.24 -24.89
CA ASP A 295 7.00 5.90 -24.31
C ASP A 295 8.48 5.62 -24.10
N ALA A 296 8.88 5.16 -22.92
CA ALA A 296 10.29 4.88 -22.62
C ALA A 296 10.85 3.68 -23.43
N LEU A 297 10.00 2.89 -24.08
CA LEU A 297 10.42 1.90 -25.09
C LEU A 297 10.75 2.51 -26.46
N PHE A 298 10.25 3.72 -26.72
CA PHE A 298 10.37 4.43 -28.00
C PHE A 298 10.71 5.90 -27.76
N VAL A 299 11.89 6.13 -27.20
CA VAL A 299 12.39 7.49 -26.94
C VAL A 299 12.75 8.16 -28.27
N PRO A 300 12.15 9.31 -28.63
CA PRO A 300 12.40 10.00 -29.90
C PRO A 300 13.71 10.83 -29.87
N LEU A 301 14.74 10.33 -29.19
CA LEU A 301 16.08 10.92 -29.12
C LEU A 301 17.05 10.02 -29.88
N ARG A 302 17.95 10.60 -30.67
CA ARG A 302 18.94 9.81 -31.39
C ARG A 302 19.99 9.29 -30.41
N SER A 303 20.45 8.05 -30.62
CA SER A 303 21.50 7.44 -29.81
C SER A 303 22.77 8.31 -29.81
N GLY A 304 23.38 8.45 -28.64
CA GLY A 304 24.62 9.20 -28.45
C GLY A 304 24.48 10.74 -28.46
N VAL A 305 23.26 11.29 -28.45
CA VAL A 305 23.05 12.74 -28.41
C VAL A 305 23.20 13.35 -27.01
N CYS A 306 22.81 12.63 -25.96
CA CYS A 306 22.89 13.12 -24.58
C CYS A 306 24.20 12.67 -23.92
N ASP A 307 24.81 13.57 -23.15
CA ASP A 307 26.00 13.28 -22.32
C ASP A 307 25.64 12.42 -21.10
N ALA A 308 24.40 12.55 -20.61
CA ALA A 308 23.87 11.75 -19.52
C ALA A 308 22.39 11.42 -19.71
N CYS A 309 21.96 10.30 -19.14
CA CYS A 309 20.57 9.90 -19.09
C CYS A 309 20.25 9.37 -17.69
N ILE A 310 19.12 9.79 -17.13
CA ILE A 310 18.55 9.20 -15.92
C ILE A 310 17.21 8.55 -16.25
N SER A 311 16.91 7.43 -15.61
CA SER A 311 15.59 6.80 -15.65
C SER A 311 15.29 6.23 -14.27
N ILE A 312 14.56 6.99 -13.47
CA ILE A 312 14.37 6.70 -12.05
C ILE A 312 12.98 6.11 -11.83
N ALA A 313 12.94 4.87 -11.34
CA ALA A 313 11.70 4.18 -11.02
C ALA A 313 10.75 4.02 -12.24
N VAL A 314 11.30 3.80 -13.44
CA VAL A 314 10.50 3.56 -14.65
C VAL A 314 10.46 2.08 -15.02
N ILE A 315 11.62 1.42 -15.08
CA ILE A 315 11.76 0.05 -15.60
C ILE A 315 10.82 -0.94 -14.90
N HIS A 316 10.55 -0.76 -13.61
CA HIS A 316 9.68 -1.66 -12.86
C HIS A 316 8.19 -1.59 -13.26
N HIS A 317 7.79 -0.62 -14.09
CA HIS A 317 6.43 -0.50 -14.62
C HIS A 317 6.17 -1.37 -15.85
N PHE A 318 7.21 -1.87 -16.53
CA PHE A 318 7.01 -2.79 -17.64
C PHE A 318 6.69 -4.19 -17.12
N SER A 319 5.66 -4.78 -17.70
CA SER A 319 5.02 -6.01 -17.24
C SER A 319 5.85 -7.26 -17.56
N THR A 320 6.52 -7.31 -18.71
CA THR A 320 7.37 -8.43 -19.13
C THR A 320 8.87 -8.16 -18.92
N GLN A 321 9.66 -9.23 -18.82
CA GLN A 321 11.13 -9.12 -18.75
C GLN A 321 11.70 -8.52 -20.05
N ASP A 322 11.18 -8.90 -21.20
CA ASP A 322 11.67 -8.43 -22.50
C ASP A 322 11.47 -6.93 -22.67
N ARG A 323 10.32 -6.39 -22.24
CA ARG A 323 10.07 -4.93 -22.25
C ARG A 323 10.97 -4.19 -21.26
N ARG A 324 11.22 -4.76 -20.07
CA ARG A 324 12.19 -4.20 -19.11
C ARG A 324 13.60 -4.13 -19.69
N LEU A 325 14.02 -5.16 -20.43
CA LEU A 325 15.31 -5.17 -21.12
C LEU A 325 15.33 -4.19 -22.28
N ALA A 326 14.26 -4.09 -23.06
CA ALA A 326 14.15 -3.14 -24.17
C ALA A 326 14.26 -1.68 -23.70
N ALA A 327 13.67 -1.32 -22.56
CA ALA A 327 13.77 0.02 -21.98
C ALA A 327 15.17 0.40 -21.46
N SER A 328 16.10 -0.57 -21.38
CA SER A 328 17.47 -0.36 -20.89
C SER A 328 18.52 -0.31 -21.99
N LYS A 329 18.09 -0.38 -23.26
CA LYS A 329 18.94 -0.31 -24.45
C LYS A 329 18.92 1.09 -25.04
#